data_AF-A0A8T5PWP5-F1
#
_entry.id   AF-A0A8T5PWP5-F1
#
_cell.length_a   1.000
_cell.length_b   1.000
_cell.length_c   1.000
_cell.angle_alpha   90.00
_cell.angle_beta   90.00
_cell.angle_gamma   90.00
#
_symmetry.space_group_name_H-M   'P 1'
#
loop_
_entity.id
_entity.type
_entity.pdbx_description
1 polymer ?
#
loop_
_entity_poly.entity_id
_entity_poly.type
_entity_poly.pdbx_seq_one_letter_code
_entity_poly.pdbx_strand_id
1 'polypeptide(L)'
;MNILRQNLFLRNKKALSPLIATLLLVVFALVIGTITMNWGRLYIEKIKTEPQAAEAVDSAVIISIKDINTPLKELQLQHITGRITEKEYIEKENVLLNNLND
;
A
#
# COMPACT_ATOMS: atom_id res chain seq x y z
N MET A 1 30.62 52.81 32.54
CA MET A 1 30.91 51.51 33.19
C MET A 1 29.59 50.78 33.43
N ASN A 2 29.06 50.04 32.46
CA ASN A 2 27.83 49.24 32.59
C ASN A 2 27.79 48.15 31.51
N ILE A 3 28.55 47.06 31.69
CA ILE A 3 28.50 45.86 30.81
C ILE A 3 28.32 44.57 31.63
N LEU A 4 28.16 44.65 32.96
CA LEU A 4 28.18 43.48 33.85
C LEU A 4 26.80 42.88 34.19
N ARG A 5 25.71 43.22 33.49
CA ARG A 5 24.34 42.78 33.86
C ARG A 5 23.58 41.93 32.81
N GLN A 6 24.24 41.35 31.80
CA GLN A 6 23.53 40.54 30.79
C GLN A 6 23.67 39.02 30.90
N ASN A 7 24.57 38.47 31.74
CA ASN A 7 24.83 37.02 31.75
C ASN A 7 24.30 36.24 32.98
N LEU A 8 23.33 36.79 33.74
CA LEU A 8 22.78 36.09 34.91
C LEU A 8 21.45 35.35 34.66
N PHE A 9 20.91 35.36 33.44
CA PHE A 9 19.61 34.73 33.12
C PHE A 9 19.69 33.33 32.47
N LEU A 10 20.88 32.81 32.18
CA LEU A 10 21.04 31.50 31.52
C LEU A 10 21.39 30.35 32.49
N ARG A 11 21.61 30.64 33.78
CA ARG A 11 22.11 29.66 34.77
C ARG A 11 21.00 28.91 35.51
N ASN A 12 19.95 28.45 34.82
CA ASN A 12 18.90 27.57 35.41
C ASN A 12 18.11 26.76 34.37
N LYS A 13 18.58 26.63 33.12
CA LYS A 13 17.96 25.69 32.17
C LYS A 13 18.52 24.31 32.50
N LYS A 14 17.76 23.48 33.22
CA LYS A 14 18.05 22.05 33.34
C LYS A 14 18.20 21.51 31.92
N ALA A 15 19.42 21.21 31.51
CA ALA A 15 19.67 20.60 30.22
C ALA A 15 18.97 19.24 30.25
N LEU A 16 17.83 19.13 29.57
CA LEU A 16 17.24 17.85 29.25
C LEU A 16 18.34 17.06 28.55
N SER A 17 18.76 15.95 29.16
CA SER A 17 19.79 15.10 28.57
C SER A 17 19.35 14.74 27.14
N PRO A 18 20.20 14.93 26.12
CA PRO A 18 19.89 14.56 24.75
C PRO A 18 19.37 13.11 24.61
N LEU A 19 19.77 12.23 25.54
CA LEU A 19 19.30 10.86 25.64
C LEU A 19 17.80 10.76 26.00
N ILE A 20 17.32 11.60 26.92
CA ILE A 20 15.89 11.63 27.28
C ILE A 20 15.05 12.16 26.12
N ALA A 21 15.55 13.17 25.40
CA ALA A 21 14.84 13.76 24.28
C ALA A 21 14.63 12.76 23.14
N THR A 22 15.67 11.98 22.81
CA THR A 22 15.60 10.94 21.79
C THR A 22 14.66 9.81 22.20
N LEU A 23 14.74 9.35 23.46
CA LEU A 23 13.83 8.33 23.96
C LEU A 23 12.37 8.79 23.89
N LEU A 24 12.10 10.03 24.31
CA LEU A 24 10.74 10.60 24.29
C LEU A 24 10.22 10.74 22.85
N LEU A 25 11.09 11.07 21.90
CA LEU A 25 10.75 11.18 20.49
C LEU A 25 10.43 9.81 19.86
N VAL A 26 11.20 8.77 20.19
CA VAL A 26 10.96 7.39 19.70
C VAL A 26 9.63 6.85 20.23
N VAL A 27 9.37 7.01 21.53
CA VAL A 27 8.10 6.56 22.12
C VAL A 27 6.92 7.33 21.52
N PHE A 28 7.07 8.64 21.33
CA PHE A 28 6.05 9.47 20.68
C PHE A 28 5.75 9.00 19.24
N ALA A 29 6.79 8.70 18.46
CA ALA A 29 6.63 8.19 17.10
C ALA A 29 5.89 6.83 17.06
N LEU A 30 6.17 5.92 18.00
CA LEU A 30 5.47 4.64 18.11
C LEU A 30 3.98 4.82 18.46
N VAL A 31 3.66 5.73 19.37
CA VAL A 31 2.27 6.01 19.75
C VAL A 31 1.51 6.61 18.55
N ILE A 32 2.09 7.58 17.84
CA ILE A 32 1.45 8.12 16.63
C ILE A 32 1.29 7.05 15.57
N GLY A 33 2.32 6.23 15.32
CA GLY A 33 2.28 5.18 14.32
C GLY A 33 1.13 4.19 14.55
N THR A 34 0.91 3.77 15.80
CA THR A 34 -0.18 2.85 16.14
C THR A 34 -1.56 3.50 15.98
N ILE A 35 -1.73 4.76 16.38
CA ILE A 35 -2.98 5.51 16.20
C ILE A 35 -3.30 5.68 14.71
N THR A 36 -2.32 6.09 13.90
CA THR A 36 -2.49 6.24 12.44
C THR A 36 -2.84 4.92 11.78
N MET A 37 -2.22 3.80 12.18
CA MET A 37 -2.54 2.48 11.63
C MET A 37 -3.96 2.04 11.99
N ASN A 38 -4.44 2.37 13.19
CA ASN A 38 -5.82 2.12 13.59
C ASN A 38 -6.81 2.94 12.76
N TRP A 39 -6.54 4.23 12.55
CA TRP A 39 -7.38 5.08 11.69
C TRP A 39 -7.36 4.64 10.22
N GLY A 40 -6.18 4.28 9.70
CA GLY A 40 -6.03 3.77 8.34
C GLY A 40 -6.81 2.47 8.13
N ARG A 41 -6.77 1.55 9.09
CA ARG A 41 -7.56 0.30 9.04
C ARG A 41 -9.05 0.58 8.97
N LEU A 42 -9.56 1.46 9.83
CA LEU A 42 -10.98 1.84 9.84
C LEU A 42 -11.42 2.53 8.54
N TYR A 43 -10.53 3.31 7.92
CA TYR A 43 -10.80 3.95 6.63
C TYR A 43 -10.84 2.93 5.48
N ILE A 44 -9.87 2.02 5.41
CA ILE A 44 -9.82 0.95 4.40
C ILE A 44 -11.01 -0.01 4.54
N GLU A 45 -11.42 -0.33 5.77
CA GLU A 45 -12.58 -1.19 6.03
C GLU A 45 -13.88 -0.54 5.56
N LYS A 46 -14.02 0.78 5.71
CA LYS A 46 -15.15 1.54 5.14
C LYS A 46 -15.13 1.54 3.62
N ILE A 47 -13.97 1.75 3.00
CA ILE A 47 -13.83 1.69 1.53
C ILE A 47 -14.11 0.28 0.99
N LYS A 48 -13.68 -0.78 1.68
CA LYS A 48 -13.96 -2.17 1.27
C LYS A 48 -15.44 -2.56 1.36
N THR A 49 -16.21 -1.86 2.18
CA THR A 49 -17.63 -2.19 2.42
C THR A 49 -18.57 -1.46 1.44
N GLU A 50 -18.09 -0.40 0.77
CA GLU A 50 -18.78 0.22 -0.37
C GLU A 50 -18.27 -0.40 -1.69
N PRO A 51 -19.12 -1.02 -2.52
CA PRO A 51 -18.68 -1.70 -3.73
C PRO A 51 -18.50 -0.71 -4.89
N GLN A 52 -17.92 0.46 -4.66
CA GLN A 52 -17.74 1.46 -5.70
C GLN A 52 -16.41 2.22 -5.53
N ALA A 53 -15.54 1.99 -6.51
CA ALA A 53 -14.41 2.84 -6.90
C ALA A 53 -13.20 2.91 -5.94
N ALA A 54 -12.23 2.00 -6.12
CA ALA A 54 -10.81 2.35 -6.11
C ALA A 54 -9.97 1.16 -6.59
N GLU A 55 -9.95 0.94 -7.90
CA GLU A 55 -8.75 0.45 -8.55
C GLU A 55 -7.65 1.50 -8.34
N ALA A 56 -6.70 1.25 -7.44
CA ALA A 56 -5.38 1.89 -7.46
C ALA A 56 -4.44 1.25 -6.42
N VAL A 57 -3.54 0.41 -6.95
CA VAL A 57 -2.18 0.15 -6.47
C VAL A 57 -2.04 -0.73 -5.21
N ASP A 58 -2.22 -2.04 -5.40
CA ASP A 58 -1.19 -2.99 -5.00
C ASP A 58 -0.93 -3.89 -6.22
N SER A 59 0.28 -3.82 -6.77
CA SER A 59 0.71 -4.61 -7.92
C SER A 59 0.97 -6.08 -7.53
N ALA A 60 0.09 -6.65 -6.71
CA ALA A 60 -0.15 -8.07 -6.71
C ALA A 60 -1.36 -8.28 -7.61
N VAL A 61 -1.12 -8.75 -8.83
CA VAL A 61 -2.15 -9.34 -9.69
C VAL A 61 -2.68 -10.57 -8.96
N ILE A 62 -3.54 -10.36 -7.96
CA ILE A 62 -4.39 -11.39 -7.39
C ILE A 62 -5.48 -11.54 -8.42
N ILE A 63 -5.23 -12.41 -9.39
CA ILE A 63 -6.27 -12.98 -10.22
C ILE A 63 -7.21 -13.67 -9.23
N SER A 64 -8.28 -12.99 -8.82
CA SER A 64 -9.29 -13.60 -7.98
C SER A 64 -9.86 -14.78 -8.74
N ILE A 65 -9.57 -15.99 -8.24
CA ILE A 65 -9.94 -17.25 -8.90
C ILE A 65 -11.47 -17.42 -8.97
N LYS A 66 -12.20 -16.55 -8.28
CA LYS A 66 -13.65 -16.60 -8.17
C LYS A 66 -14.44 -16.07 -9.37
N ASP A 67 -13.81 -15.32 -10.28
CA ASP A 67 -14.42 -14.94 -11.58
C ASP A 67 -13.90 -15.81 -12.74
N ILE A 68 -13.25 -16.95 -12.43
CA ILE A 68 -12.58 -17.82 -13.40
C ILE A 68 -13.53 -18.87 -13.91
N ASN A 69 -14.27 -18.55 -14.97
CA ASN A 69 -14.82 -19.59 -15.83
C ASN A 69 -14.98 -19.11 -17.28
N THR A 70 -14.13 -18.17 -17.73
CA THR A 70 -14.13 -17.74 -19.13
C THR A 70 -13.05 -18.49 -19.91
N PRO A 71 -13.41 -19.07 -21.07
CA PRO A 71 -12.48 -19.88 -21.86
C PRO A 71 -11.24 -19.07 -22.33
N LEU A 72 -11.36 -17.74 -22.45
CA LEU A 72 -10.26 -16.85 -22.81
C LEU A 72 -9.15 -16.80 -21.75
N LYS A 73 -9.53 -16.85 -20.46
CA LYS A 73 -8.58 -16.77 -19.35
C LYS A 73 -7.85 -18.08 -19.11
N GLU A 74 -8.51 -19.20 -19.36
CA GLU A 74 -7.87 -20.52 -19.39
C GLU A 74 -6.82 -20.59 -20.51
N LEU A 75 -7.13 -20.01 -21.67
CA LEU A 75 -6.18 -19.90 -22.77
C LEU A 75 -4.93 -19.08 -22.41
N GLN A 76 -5.13 -17.95 -21.75
CA GLN A 76 -4.03 -17.10 -21.25
C GLN A 76 -3.15 -17.84 -20.24
N LEU A 77 -3.75 -18.59 -19.32
CA LEU A 77 -2.99 -19.42 -18.37
C LEU A 77 -2.18 -20.49 -19.10
N GLN A 78 -2.72 -21.15 -20.12
CA GLN A 78 -1.98 -22.13 -20.91
C GLN A 78 -0.77 -21.51 -21.64
N HIS A 79 -0.90 -20.27 -22.12
CA HIS A 79 0.19 -19.54 -22.75
C HIS A 79 1.28 -19.14 -21.73
N ILE A 80 0.88 -18.54 -20.60
CA ILE A 80 1.80 -18.13 -19.53
C ILE A 80 2.51 -19.35 -18.91
N THR A 81 1.84 -20.49 -18.83
CA THR A 81 2.41 -21.75 -18.32
C THR A 81 3.22 -22.54 -19.37
N GLY A 82 3.32 -22.04 -20.61
CA GLY A 82 4.11 -22.66 -21.67
C GLY A 82 3.52 -23.95 -22.24
N ARG A 83 2.24 -24.24 -21.98
CA ARG A 83 1.52 -25.41 -22.50
C ARG A 83 1.12 -25.27 -23.95
N ILE A 84 0.98 -24.03 -24.43
CA ILE A 84 0.69 -23.69 -25.83
C ILE A 84 1.69 -22.65 -26.33
N THR A 85 1.96 -22.68 -27.64
CA THR A 85 2.82 -21.70 -28.29
C THR A 85 2.06 -20.39 -28.57
N GLU A 86 2.78 -19.29 -28.77
CA GLU A 86 2.19 -17.97 -29.09
C GLU A 86 1.28 -18.02 -30.33
N LYS A 87 1.66 -18.79 -31.36
CA LYS A 87 0.86 -18.96 -32.58
C LYS A 87 -0.48 -19.65 -32.30
N GLU A 88 -0.45 -20.67 -31.45
CA GLU A 88 -1.63 -21.44 -31.07
C GLU A 88 -2.55 -20.66 -30.12
N TYR A 89 -1.97 -19.78 -29.28
CA TYR A 89 -2.73 -18.84 -28.45
C TYR A 89 -3.55 -17.88 -29.32
N ILE A 90 -2.93 -17.21 -30.30
CA ILE A 90 -3.60 -16.23 -31.15
C ILE A 90 -4.74 -16.88 -31.98
N GLU A 91 -4.52 -18.10 -32.49
CA GLU A 91 -5.54 -18.82 -33.26
C GLU A 91 -6.78 -19.13 -32.40
N LYS A 92 -6.57 -19.70 -31.21
CA LYS A 92 -7.66 -20.06 -30.30
C LYS A 92 -8.35 -18.84 -29.70
N GLU A 93 -7.62 -17.76 -29.46
CA GLU A 93 -8.18 -16.47 -29.00
C GLU A 93 -9.15 -15.91 -30.05
N ASN A 94 -8.77 -15.88 -31.33
CA ASN A 94 -9.64 -15.38 -32.40
C ASN A 94 -10.93 -16.22 -32.56
N VAL A 95 -10.84 -17.54 -32.43
CA VAL A 95 -12.03 -18.42 -32.46
C VAL A 95 -12.97 -18.13 -31.28
N LEU A 96 -12.41 -17.97 -30.09
CA LEU A 96 -13.20 -17.65 -28.89
C LEU A 96 -13.86 -16.26 -28.98
N LEU A 97 -13.15 -15.26 -29.54
CA LEU A 97 -13.69 -13.92 -29.73
C LEU A 97 -14.78 -13.87 -30.81
N ASN A 98 -14.64 -14.64 -31.89
CA ASN A 98 -15.68 -14.72 -32.92
C ASN A 98 -16.96 -15.39 -32.39
N ASN A 99 -16.84 -16.47 -31.61
CA ASN A 99 -18.00 -17.17 -31.02
C ASN A 99 -18.71 -16.38 -29.90
N LEU A 100 -18.12 -15.29 -29.40
CA LEU A 100 -18.75 -14.39 -28.42
C LEU A 100 -19.54 -13.25 -29.09
N ASN A 101 -19.31 -13.00 -30.39
CA ASN A 101 -19.93 -11.94 -31.16
C ASN A 101 -21.11 -12.41 -32.04
N ASP A 102 -21.38 -13.72 -32.06
CA ASP A 102 -22.59 -14.35 -32.64
C ASP A 102 -23.68 -14.53 -31.58
#